data_AF-A0A0P9R5K9-F1
#
_entry.id   AF-A0A0P9R5K9-F1
#
_cell.length_a   1.000
_cell.length_b   1.000
_cell.length_c   1.000
_cell.angle_alpha   90.00
_cell.angle_beta   90.00
_cell.angle_gamma   90.00
#
_symmetry.space_group_name_H-M   'P 1'
#
loop_
_entity.id
_entity.type
_entity.pdbx_description
1 polymer ?
#
loop_
_entity_poly.entity_id
_entity_poly.type
_entity_poly.pdbx_seq_one_letter_code
_entity_poly.pdbx_strand_id
1 'polypeptide(L)'
;MKLATDELALVYNPVSAEGHAQRRASLYDEIEDEGDDRVTPGARQDGKAAVWGIPRAPMSLAISRDGGHSWPTRLDLELGDGFCLTNNSQEKLNREFSYPSIIQAADSSLHVAFTYFRQKIKHVHLPLNAIR
;
A
#
# COMPACT_ATOMS: atom_id res chain seq x y z
N MET A 1 -9.08 3.65 -9.93
CA MET A 1 -9.18 4.39 -11.20
C MET A 1 -10.21 3.71 -12.09
N LYS A 2 -11.01 4.46 -12.84
CA LYS A 2 -11.88 3.91 -13.88
C LYS A 2 -11.11 3.82 -15.20
N LEU A 3 -11.11 2.66 -15.84
CA LEU A 3 -10.45 2.41 -17.12
C LEU A 3 -11.34 2.84 -18.30
N ALA A 4 -10.74 2.99 -19.48
CA ALA A 4 -11.46 3.25 -20.73
C ALA A 4 -12.49 2.14 -21.08
N THR A 5 -12.33 0.94 -20.52
CA THR A 5 -13.25 -0.20 -20.68
C THR A 5 -14.40 -0.22 -19.66
N ASP A 6 -14.60 0.86 -18.90
CA ASP A 6 -15.58 0.98 -17.81
C ASP A 6 -15.27 0.12 -16.56
N GLU A 7 -14.24 -0.73 -16.62
CA GLU A 7 -13.72 -1.51 -15.50
C GLU A 7 -13.01 -0.60 -14.46
N LEU A 8 -12.95 -1.04 -13.20
CA LEU A 8 -12.15 -0.38 -12.16
C LEU A 8 -10.82 -1.09 -11.96
N ALA A 9 -9.75 -0.30 -11.80
CA ALA A 9 -8.43 -0.76 -11.40
C ALA A 9 -8.06 -0.21 -10.01
N LEU A 10 -7.53 -1.07 -9.16
CA LEU A 10 -7.05 -0.74 -7.82
C LEU A 10 -5.63 -1.27 -7.62
N VAL A 11 -4.74 -0.43 -7.11
CA VAL A 11 -3.40 -0.84 -6.67
C VAL A 11 -3.36 -0.73 -5.15
N TYR A 12 -3.04 -1.82 -4.47
CA TYR A 12 -3.16 -1.95 -3.02
C TYR A 12 -2.30 -3.07 -2.45
N ASN A 13 -2.20 -3.13 -1.12
CA ASN A 13 -1.69 -4.31 -0.43
C ASN A 13 -2.89 -5.18 0.00
N PRO A 14 -3.00 -6.44 -0.48
CA PRO A 14 -4.10 -7.33 -0.12
C PRO A 14 -3.91 -7.97 1.25
N VAL A 15 -3.66 -7.13 2.27
CA VAL A 15 -3.35 -7.53 3.64
C VAL A 15 -4.34 -6.88 4.60
N SER A 16 -4.81 -7.67 5.57
CA SER A 16 -5.64 -7.19 6.68
C SER A 16 -4.85 -7.23 7.99
N ALA A 17 -5.44 -6.73 9.08
CA ALA A 17 -4.83 -6.85 10.41
C ALA A 17 -4.89 -8.28 10.99
N GLU A 18 -5.71 -9.15 10.40
CA GLU A 18 -5.92 -10.52 10.86
C GLU A 18 -4.63 -11.34 10.72
N GLY A 19 -4.30 -12.15 11.71
CA GLY A 19 -3.08 -12.96 11.71
C GLY A 19 -1.78 -12.20 11.98
N HIS A 20 -1.80 -10.86 12.05
CA HIS A 20 -0.64 -10.05 12.40
C HIS A 20 -0.77 -9.57 13.85
N ALA A 21 0.11 -10.00 14.75
CA ALA A 21 0.09 -9.58 16.17
C ALA A 21 0.97 -8.36 16.47
N GLN A 22 2.00 -8.10 15.64
CA GLN A 22 2.93 -7.00 15.86
C GLN A 22 2.26 -5.64 15.63
N ARG A 23 2.57 -4.66 16.48
CA ARG A 23 1.96 -3.33 16.46
C ARG A 23 2.99 -2.25 16.64
N ARG A 24 2.67 -1.07 16.10
CA ARG A 24 3.32 0.20 16.45
C ARG A 24 2.36 1.03 17.29
N ALA A 25 2.91 1.91 18.13
CA ALA A 25 2.08 2.85 18.89
C ALA A 25 1.53 3.95 17.98
N SER A 26 2.33 4.38 17.01
CA SER A 26 1.96 5.36 16.00
C SER A 26 2.78 5.19 14.72
N LEU A 27 2.53 6.00 13.70
CA LEU A 27 3.31 5.98 12.47
C LEU A 27 4.77 6.45 12.66
N TYR A 28 5.07 7.20 13.73
CA TYR A 28 6.38 7.83 13.98
C TYR A 28 6.87 7.63 15.41
N ASP A 29 6.45 6.55 16.05
CA ASP A 29 6.76 6.22 17.45
C ASP A 29 8.25 6.08 17.79
N GLU A 30 9.13 5.92 16.81
CA GLU A 30 10.58 5.79 16.98
C GLU A 30 11.39 7.02 16.54
N ILE A 31 10.72 8.07 16.06
CA ILE A 31 11.38 9.33 15.68
C ILE A 31 11.10 10.30 16.81
N GLU A 32 12.04 10.51 17.72
CA GLU A 32 11.93 11.53 18.78
C GLU A 32 12.78 12.74 18.37
N ASP A 33 12.15 13.88 18.10
CA ASP A 33 12.83 15.16 17.86
C ASP A 33 12.79 16.01 19.16
N GLU A 34 13.79 16.87 19.39
CA GLU A 34 13.74 17.81 20.52
C GLU A 34 12.50 18.72 20.41
N GLY A 35 11.59 18.63 21.40
CA GLY A 35 10.32 19.35 21.39
C GLY A 35 9.14 18.57 20.77
N ASP A 36 9.24 17.25 20.66
CA ASP A 36 8.16 16.42 20.14
C ASP A 36 6.95 16.33 21.10
N ASP A 37 6.00 17.25 20.91
CA ASP A 37 4.70 17.28 21.59
C ASP A 37 3.62 16.42 20.87
N ARG A 38 3.99 15.50 19.97
CA ARG A 38 3.00 14.70 19.22
C ARG A 38 2.21 13.79 20.15
N VAL A 39 0.92 14.10 20.27
CA VAL A 39 -0.04 13.23 20.93
C VAL A 39 -0.21 11.94 20.12
N THR A 40 0.24 10.82 20.68
CA THR A 40 -0.09 9.50 20.13
C THR A 40 -1.62 9.35 20.15
N PRO A 41 -2.28 9.15 19.00
CA PRO A 41 -3.74 9.03 18.98
C PRO A 41 -4.16 7.83 19.82
N GLY A 42 -4.78 8.09 20.97
CA GLY A 42 -5.44 7.05 21.75
C GLY A 42 -6.61 6.44 20.97
N ALA A 43 -7.17 5.35 21.48
CA ALA A 43 -8.42 4.81 20.96
C ALA A 43 -9.48 5.93 20.93
N ARG A 44 -10.13 6.12 19.78
CA ARG A 44 -11.23 7.09 19.66
C ARG A 44 -12.33 6.74 20.67
N GLN A 45 -13.06 7.74 21.15
CA GLN A 45 -14.17 7.56 22.10
C GLN A 45 -15.27 6.62 21.57
N ASP A 46 -15.32 6.35 20.27
CA ASP A 46 -16.22 5.40 19.60
C ASP A 46 -15.70 3.94 19.59
N GLY A 47 -14.55 3.68 20.21
CA GLY A 47 -13.94 2.35 20.31
C GLY A 47 -13.13 1.90 19.08
N LYS A 48 -13.05 2.71 18.01
CA LYS A 48 -12.25 2.38 16.82
C LYS A 48 -10.83 2.93 16.95
N ALA A 49 -9.89 2.06 17.30
CA ALA A 49 -8.47 2.38 17.30
C ALA A 49 -7.83 2.12 15.93
N ALA A 50 -6.87 2.95 15.55
CA ALA A 50 -6.01 2.67 14.39
C ALA A 50 -5.15 1.43 14.69
N VAL A 51 -4.95 0.59 13.68
CA VAL A 51 -4.06 -0.56 13.77
C VAL A 51 -2.79 -0.24 12.98
N TRP A 52 -1.70 0.01 13.70
CA TRP A 52 -0.40 0.33 13.10
C TRP A 52 0.50 -0.90 13.04
N GLY A 53 1.41 -0.93 12.06
CA GLY A 53 2.38 -2.02 11.90
C GLY A 53 1.88 -3.22 11.08
N ILE A 54 0.78 -3.06 10.33
CA ILE A 54 0.33 -4.09 9.38
C ILE A 54 1.25 -4.10 8.15
N PRO A 55 1.78 -5.27 7.73
CA PRO A 55 2.69 -5.35 6.60
C PRO A 55 2.12 -4.72 5.33
N ARG A 56 3.00 -4.05 4.58
CA ARG A 56 2.64 -3.40 3.31
C ARG A 56 3.28 -4.11 2.12
N ALA A 57 2.97 -5.38 1.96
CA ALA A 57 3.33 -6.20 0.82
C ALA A 57 2.37 -7.40 0.73
N PRO A 58 2.14 -7.99 -0.46
CA PRO A 58 2.67 -7.56 -1.76
C PRO A 58 2.07 -6.23 -2.22
N MET A 59 2.65 -5.64 -3.27
CA MET A 59 2.00 -4.56 -4.03
C MET A 59 1.25 -5.20 -5.19
N SER A 60 -0.09 -5.13 -5.18
CA SER A 60 -0.93 -5.85 -6.14
C SER A 60 -1.80 -4.88 -6.95
N LEU A 61 -2.02 -5.22 -8.22
CA LEU A 61 -3.04 -4.64 -9.07
C LEU A 61 -4.24 -5.58 -9.10
N ALA A 62 -5.46 -5.06 -8.98
CA ALA A 62 -6.69 -5.82 -9.18
C ALA A 62 -7.67 -5.09 -10.10
N ILE A 63 -8.50 -5.88 -10.78
CA ILE A 63 -9.54 -5.41 -11.69
C ILE A 63 -10.92 -5.83 -11.18
N SER A 64 -11.86 -4.90 -11.24
CA SER A 64 -13.28 -5.14 -11.01
C SER A 64 -14.08 -4.78 -12.26
N ARG A 65 -15.03 -5.67 -12.62
CA ARG A 65 -15.95 -5.49 -13.75
C ARG A 65 -17.37 -5.13 -13.31
N ASP A 66 -17.62 -5.14 -12.01
CA ASP A 66 -18.93 -4.95 -11.39
C ASP A 66 -18.96 -3.69 -10.50
N GLY A 67 -18.26 -2.63 -10.91
CA GLY A 67 -18.28 -1.36 -10.18
C GLY A 67 -17.62 -1.40 -8.80
N GLY A 68 -16.76 -2.38 -8.54
CA GLY A 68 -16.01 -2.52 -7.29
C GLY A 68 -16.64 -3.47 -6.27
N HIS A 69 -17.71 -4.18 -6.64
CA HIS A 69 -18.34 -5.18 -5.77
C HIS A 69 -17.46 -6.43 -5.57
N SER A 70 -16.73 -6.86 -6.61
CA SER A 70 -15.77 -7.96 -6.54
C SER A 70 -14.49 -7.67 -7.30
N TRP A 71 -13.40 -8.33 -6.89
CA TRP A 71 -12.04 -8.15 -7.42
C TRP A 71 -11.39 -9.52 -7.74
N PRO A 72 -11.99 -10.33 -8.64
CA PRO A 72 -11.54 -11.71 -8.89
C PRO A 72 -10.20 -11.78 -9.62
N THR A 73 -9.81 -10.71 -10.30
CA THR A 73 -8.61 -10.64 -11.13
C THR A 73 -7.54 -9.83 -10.42
N ARG A 74 -6.41 -10.47 -10.08
CA ARG A 74 -5.29 -9.85 -9.35
C ARG A 74 -3.94 -10.27 -9.94
N LEU A 75 -3.01 -9.33 -10.00
CA LEU A 75 -1.60 -9.56 -10.32
C LEU A 75 -0.73 -8.89 -9.26
N ASP A 76 0.23 -9.63 -8.69
CA ASP A 76 1.21 -9.07 -7.77
C ASP A 76 2.35 -8.41 -8.57
N LEU A 77 2.51 -7.10 -8.43
CA LEU A 77 3.51 -6.29 -9.14
C LEU A 77 4.89 -6.33 -8.45
N GLU A 78 4.89 -6.56 -7.14
CA GLU A 78 6.09 -6.72 -6.34
C GLU A 78 5.79 -7.55 -5.09
N LEU A 79 6.67 -8.51 -4.82
CA LEU A 79 6.61 -9.38 -3.65
C LEU A 79 7.58 -8.89 -2.58
N GLY A 80 7.25 -9.14 -1.31
CA GLY A 80 8.07 -8.76 -0.18
C GLY A 80 7.41 -9.13 1.14
N ASP A 81 8.15 -9.00 2.24
CA ASP A 81 7.61 -9.23 3.58
C ASP A 81 6.79 -8.04 4.10
N GLY A 82 6.97 -6.86 3.52
CA GLY A 82 6.23 -5.65 3.87
C GLY A 82 6.56 -5.11 5.25
N PHE A 83 7.72 -5.47 5.81
CA PHE A 83 8.09 -5.12 7.18
C PHE A 83 8.09 -3.59 7.37
N CYS A 84 7.26 -3.10 8.30
CA CYS A 84 7.04 -1.65 8.50
C CYS A 84 6.98 -1.24 9.97
N LEU A 85 7.56 -2.05 10.88
CA LEU A 85 7.62 -1.75 12.32
C LEU A 85 8.62 -0.65 12.67
N THR A 86 9.35 -0.14 11.68
CA THR A 86 10.28 0.97 11.77
C THR A 86 10.08 1.89 10.57
N ASN A 87 10.44 3.16 10.71
CA ASN A 87 10.60 4.15 9.65
C ASN A 87 12.03 4.25 9.14
N ASN A 88 13.00 3.55 9.73
CA ASN A 88 14.39 3.53 9.26
C ASN A 88 14.47 2.92 7.86
N SER A 89 14.41 3.79 6.86
CA SER A 89 14.62 3.46 5.46
C SER A 89 16.08 3.57 5.05
N GLN A 90 16.90 4.38 5.74
CA GLN A 90 18.31 4.57 5.41
C GLN A 90 19.09 3.26 5.42
N GLU A 91 18.86 2.43 6.43
CA GLU A 91 19.50 1.11 6.60
C GLU A 91 18.66 -0.05 6.03
N LYS A 92 17.57 0.27 5.28
CA LYS A 92 16.66 -0.71 4.66
C LYS A 92 15.97 -1.64 5.67
N LEU A 93 15.80 -1.18 6.90
CA LEU A 93 15.06 -1.93 7.91
C LEU A 93 13.56 -1.89 7.62
N ASN A 94 13.02 -0.74 7.22
CA ASN A 94 11.69 -0.67 6.62
C ASN A 94 11.74 -1.25 5.20
N ARG A 95 10.91 -2.27 4.95
CA ARG A 95 10.78 -3.00 3.68
C ARG A 95 9.35 -2.95 3.14
N GLU A 96 8.70 -1.80 3.33
CA GLU A 96 7.31 -1.58 2.93
C GLU A 96 7.18 -1.16 1.45
N PHE A 97 6.07 -1.52 0.80
CA PHE A 97 5.62 -0.92 -0.46
C PHE A 97 4.40 -0.03 -0.19
N SER A 98 4.52 1.26 -0.47
CA SER A 98 3.53 2.26 -0.05
C SER A 98 3.16 3.24 -1.14
N TYR A 99 2.06 3.97 -0.93
CA TYR A 99 1.64 5.11 -1.76
C TYR A 99 1.59 4.81 -3.26
N PRO A 100 0.81 3.81 -3.69
CA PRO A 100 0.67 3.54 -5.10
C PRO A 100 -0.12 4.65 -5.81
N SER A 101 0.26 4.91 -7.05
CA SER A 101 -0.51 5.67 -8.03
C SER A 101 -0.62 4.85 -9.32
N ILE A 102 -1.69 5.09 -10.09
CA ILE A 102 -1.94 4.39 -11.35
C ILE A 102 -2.53 5.35 -12.37
N ILE A 103 -2.07 5.23 -13.62
CA ILE A 103 -2.68 5.86 -14.80
C ILE A 103 -2.81 4.83 -15.93
N GLN A 104 -3.74 5.09 -16.84
CA GLN A 104 -3.85 4.38 -18.12
C GLN A 104 -3.31 5.27 -19.24
N ALA A 105 -2.42 4.72 -20.07
CA ALA A 105 -1.89 5.39 -21.25
C ALA A 105 -2.84 5.27 -22.45
N ALA A 106 -2.58 6.04 -23.51
CA ALA A 106 -3.41 6.08 -24.72
C ALA A 106 -3.43 4.74 -25.47
N ASP A 107 -2.37 3.94 -25.37
CA ASP A 107 -2.29 2.58 -25.91
C ASP A 107 -3.00 1.54 -25.02
N SER A 108 -3.78 2.00 -24.04
CA SER A 108 -4.46 1.21 -23.01
C SER A 108 -3.56 0.51 -22.00
N SER A 109 -2.23 0.64 -22.08
CA SER A 109 -1.33 0.10 -21.07
C SER A 109 -1.46 0.83 -19.73
N LEU A 110 -1.03 0.17 -18.65
CA LEU A 110 -1.10 0.70 -17.30
C LEU A 110 0.31 1.09 -16.83
N HIS A 111 0.40 2.26 -16.21
CA HIS A 111 1.58 2.71 -15.50
C HIS A 111 1.24 2.78 -14.01
N VAL A 112 2.02 2.08 -13.19
CA VAL A 112 1.88 2.07 -11.74
C VAL A 112 3.18 2.59 -11.14
N ALA A 113 3.10 3.52 -10.20
CA ALA A 113 4.25 3.96 -9.42
C ALA A 113 3.96 3.78 -7.93
N PHE A 114 4.97 3.40 -7.14
CA PHE A 114 4.83 3.28 -5.70
C PHE A 114 6.18 3.48 -5.00
N THR A 115 6.09 3.83 -3.72
CA THR A 115 7.26 3.94 -2.84
C THR A 115 7.81 2.55 -2.53
N TYR A 116 9.09 2.34 -2.80
CA TYR A 116 9.84 1.12 -2.51
C TYR A 116 10.76 1.36 -1.31
N PHE A 117 10.44 0.74 -0.18
CA PHE A 117 11.20 0.78 1.08
C PHE A 117 11.43 2.20 1.63
N ARG A 118 10.61 3.18 1.20
CA ARG A 118 10.82 4.61 1.46
C ARG A 118 12.21 5.13 1.08
N GLN A 119 12.83 4.50 0.09
CA GLN A 119 14.13 4.91 -0.45
C GLN A 119 14.02 5.47 -1.87
N LYS A 120 13.06 4.95 -2.65
CA LYS A 120 12.89 5.26 -4.07
C LYS A 120 11.44 5.07 -4.50
N ILE A 121 11.13 5.57 -5.68
CA ILE A 121 9.87 5.28 -6.36
C ILE A 121 10.15 4.19 -7.41
N LYS A 122 9.44 3.06 -7.34
CA LYS A 122 9.43 2.04 -8.40
C LYS A 122 8.31 2.39 -9.36
N HIS A 123 8.61 2.33 -10.66
CA HIS A 123 7.63 2.40 -11.75
C HIS A 123 7.50 1.04 -12.41
N VAL A 124 6.26 0.62 -12.68
CA VAL A 124 5.91 -0.60 -13.39
C VAL A 124 5.02 -0.20 -14.56
N HIS A 125 5.37 -0.69 -15.75
CA HIS A 125 4.56 -0.56 -16.95
C HIS A 125 4.13 -1.96 -17.39
N LEU A 126 2.86 -2.13 -17.73
CA LEU A 126 2.31 -3.39 -18.20
C LEU A 126 1.16 -3.16 -19.18
N PRO A 127 1.02 -3.99 -20.22
CA PRO A 127 -0.17 -3.92 -21.06
C PRO A 127 -1.39 -4.42 -20.27
N LEU A 128 -2.57 -3.85 -20.53
CA LEU A 128 -3.79 -4.20 -19.78
C LEU A 128 -4.17 -5.68 -19.90
N ASN A 129 -3.80 -6.35 -21.00
CA ASN A 129 -4.04 -7.78 -21.16
C ASN A 129 -3.17 -8.68 -20.26
N ALA A 130 -2.07 -8.18 -19.68
CA ALA A 130 -1.22 -8.97 -18.79
C ALA A 130 -1.90 -9.32 -17.46
N ILE A 131 -2.99 -8.64 -17.10
CA ILE A 131 -3.79 -8.93 -15.92
C ILE A 131 -5.16 -9.54 -16.28
N ARG A 132 -5.50 -9.72 -17.56
CA ARG A 132 -6.84 -10.19 -17.95
C ARG A 132 -6.96 -11.71 -18.02
#